data_AF-A0A7J8DNJ7-F1
#
_entry.id   AF-A0A7J8DNJ7-F1
#
_cell.length_a   1.000
_cell.length_b   1.000
_cell.length_c   1.000
_cell.angle_alpha   90.00
_cell.angle_beta   90.00
_cell.angle_gamma   90.00
#
_symmetry.space_group_name_H-M   'P 1'
#
loop_
_entity.id
_entity.type
_entity.pdbx_description
1 polymer ?
#
loop_
_entity_poly.entity_id
_entity_poly.type
_entity_poly.pdbx_seq_one_letter_code
_entity_poly.pdbx_strand_id
1 'polypeptide(L)'
;MILATRSFPQLKATMEAYSRMANRDLLSSVGREFSGNVENGLKAILQCALNRPAFFAERLYYSMKGAGTDDSTLVRIVVTRSEIDLVQIKQIFTQMYQKTLSTMIASDTSGDYRKLLLAIVGQ
;
A
#
# COMPACT_ATOMS: atom_id res chain seq x y z
N MET A 1 17.81 6.61 13.78
CA MET A 1 16.90 7.08 12.70
C MET A 1 15.51 7.29 13.26
N ILE A 2 14.94 8.51 13.19
CA ILE A 2 13.64 8.86 13.81
C ILE A 2 12.50 8.00 13.23
N LEU A 3 12.47 7.83 11.90
CA LEU A 3 11.40 7.10 11.21
C LEU A 3 11.29 5.62 11.63
N ALA A 4 12.41 4.99 12.00
CA ALA A 4 12.43 3.59 12.44
C ALA A 4 12.17 3.38 13.94
N THR A 5 12.11 4.45 14.75
CA THR A 5 12.11 4.36 16.22
C THR A 5 10.93 5.03 16.92
N ARG A 6 10.14 5.84 16.21
CA ARG A 6 8.96 6.52 16.77
C ARG A 6 7.67 5.80 16.41
N SER A 7 6.67 5.95 17.28
CA SER A 7 5.35 5.36 17.08
C SER A 7 4.62 6.00 15.90
N PHE A 8 3.70 5.28 15.27
CA PHE A 8 2.98 5.77 14.10
C PHE A 8 2.18 7.06 14.37
N PRO A 9 1.48 7.22 15.50
CA PRO A 9 0.81 8.49 15.83
C PRO A 9 1.80 9.67 15.92
N GLN A 10 2.97 9.45 16.53
CA GLN A 10 4.00 10.48 16.61
C GLN A 10 4.59 10.81 15.24
N LEU A 11 4.82 9.79 14.39
CA LEU A 11 5.30 10.01 13.03
C LEU A 11 4.31 10.83 12.22
N LYS A 12 3.01 10.54 12.31
CA LYS A 12 1.97 11.34 11.67
C LYS A 12 1.99 12.80 12.13
N ALA A 13 2.05 13.04 13.44
CA ALA A 13 2.18 14.39 13.99
C ALA A 13 3.47 15.11 13.52
N THR A 14 4.58 14.36 13.41
CA THR A 14 5.86 14.87 12.91
C THR A 14 5.76 15.29 11.44
N MET A 15 5.07 14.50 10.61
CA MET A 15 4.83 14.83 9.19
C MET A 15 3.99 16.11 9.06
N GLU A 16 2.93 16.24 9.86
CA GLU A 16 2.07 17.43 9.86
C GLU A 16 2.80 18.68 10.35
N ALA A 17 3.68 18.55 11.34
CA ALA A 17 4.53 19.65 11.81
C ALA A 17 5.59 20.02 10.75
N TYR A 18 6.23 19.02 10.14
CA TYR A 18 7.21 19.21 9.08
C TYR A 18 6.61 19.98 7.89
N SER A 19 5.41 19.59 7.43
CA SER A 19 4.74 20.27 6.32
C SER A 19 4.49 21.76 6.61
N ARG A 20 4.18 22.12 7.85
CA ARG A 20 3.96 23.50 8.27
C ARG A 20 5.26 24.30 8.35
N MET A 21 6.34 23.69 8.85
CA MET A 21 7.62 24.38 9.06
C MET A 21 8.44 24.51 7.77
N ALA A 22 8.49 23.44 6.97
CA ALA A 22 9.30 23.36 5.76
C ALA A 22 8.55 23.80 4.49
N ASN A 23 7.24 24.10 4.61
CA ASN A 23 6.35 24.37 3.49
C ASN A 23 6.43 23.31 2.38
N ARG A 24 6.61 22.04 2.78
CA ARG A 24 6.77 20.89 1.90
C ARG A 24 6.44 19.60 2.63
N ASP A 25 5.83 18.65 1.92
CA ASP A 25 5.53 17.33 2.45
C ASP A 25 6.79 16.47 2.71
N LEU A 26 6.78 15.68 3.80
CA LEU A 26 7.92 14.86 4.20
C LEU A 26 8.20 13.71 3.22
N LEU A 27 7.18 13.08 2.62
CA LEU A 27 7.39 12.03 1.61
C LEU A 27 8.10 12.59 0.38
N SER A 28 7.72 13.79 -0.05
CA SER A 28 8.38 14.47 -1.18
C SER A 28 9.84 14.80 -0.87
N SER A 29 10.14 15.18 0.38
CA SER A 29 11.50 15.49 0.81
C SER A 29 12.37 14.24 0.86
N VAL A 30 11.84 13.12 1.34
CA VAL A 30 12.53 11.82 1.28
C VAL A 30 12.90 11.45 -0.16
N GLY A 31 11.98 11.66 -1.12
CA GLY A 31 12.25 11.36 -2.53
C GLY A 31 13.25 12.30 -3.23
N ARG A 32 13.61 13.43 -2.61
CA ARG A 32 14.65 14.33 -3.13
C ARG A 32 16.03 14.03 -2.54
N GLU A 33 16.06 13.64 -1.27
CA GLU A 33 17.30 13.50 -0.50
C GLU A 33 17.84 12.05 -0.48
N PHE A 34 16.99 11.06 -0.74
CA PHE A 34 17.37 9.65 -0.74
C PHE A 34 17.02 9.00 -2.08
N SER A 35 17.71 7.89 -2.38
CA SER A 35 17.45 7.07 -3.57
C SER A 35 17.48 5.57 -3.25
N GLY A 36 16.97 4.77 -4.19
CA GLY A 36 17.03 3.32 -4.15
C GLY A 36 16.31 2.71 -2.95
N ASN A 37 16.91 1.68 -2.34
CA ASN A 37 16.27 0.91 -1.27
C ASN A 37 16.01 1.72 0.00
N VAL A 38 16.87 2.71 0.29
CA VAL A 38 16.70 3.58 1.46
C VAL A 38 15.47 4.47 1.28
N GLU A 39 15.34 5.12 0.12
CA GLU A 39 14.17 5.92 -0.22
C GLU A 39 12.87 5.10 -0.11
N ASN A 40 12.87 3.91 -0.71
CA ASN A 40 11.72 3.01 -0.70
C ASN A 40 11.32 2.60 0.72
N GLY A 41 12.29 2.24 1.56
CA GLY A 41 12.05 1.86 2.96
C GLY A 41 11.49 3.01 3.79
N LEU A 42 12.04 4.22 3.63
CA LEU A 42 11.58 5.40 4.36
C LEU A 42 10.16 5.81 3.93
N LYS A 43 9.87 5.80 2.62
CA LYS A 43 8.53 6.08 2.08
C LYS A 43 7.51 5.06 2.59
N ALA A 44 7.86 3.77 2.60
CA ALA A 44 6.98 2.72 3.10
C ALA A 44 6.59 2.94 4.57
N ILE A 45 7.55 3.30 5.43
CA ILE A 45 7.28 3.62 6.85
C ILE A 45 6.30 4.80 6.97
N LEU A 46 6.56 5.88 6.23
CA LEU A 46 5.73 7.08 6.26
C LEU A 46 4.31 6.83 5.73
N GLN A 47 4.17 6.15 4.60
CA GLN A 47 2.87 5.76 4.03
C GLN A 47 2.08 4.87 5.00
N CYS A 48 2.74 3.90 5.63
CA CYS A 48 2.11 3.04 6.64
C CYS A 48 1.65 3.82 7.88
N ALA A 49 2.40 4.84 8.31
CA ALA A 49 2.04 5.69 9.44
C ALA A 49 0.86 6.62 9.11
N LEU A 50 0.75 7.07 7.86
CA LEU A 50 -0.37 7.92 7.40
C LEU A 50 -1.65 7.14 7.18
N ASN A 51 -1.60 6.10 6.35
CA ASN A 51 -2.76 5.31 5.96
C ASN A 51 -2.31 3.93 5.47
N ARG A 52 -2.24 2.98 6.40
CA ARG A 52 -1.79 1.60 6.12
C ARG A 52 -2.67 0.89 5.10
N PRO A 53 -4.02 0.95 5.14
CA PRO A 53 -4.82 0.32 4.09
C PRO A 53 -4.57 0.93 2.69
N ALA A 54 -4.33 2.23 2.58
CA ALA A 54 -3.97 2.86 1.31
C ALA A 54 -2.62 2.38 0.77
N PHE A 55 -1.62 2.19 1.64
CA PHE A 55 -0.33 1.59 1.26
C PHE A 55 -0.51 0.21 0.62
N PHE A 56 -1.30 -0.68 1.25
CA PHE A 56 -1.55 -2.01 0.68
C PHE A 56 -2.42 -1.96 -0.58
N ALA A 57 -3.40 -1.06 -0.65
CA ALA A 57 -4.19 -0.86 -1.86
C ALA A 57 -3.32 -0.45 -3.06
N GLU A 58 -2.37 0.47 -2.84
CA GLU A 58 -1.40 0.89 -3.85
C GLU A 58 -0.53 -0.28 -4.31
N ARG A 59 0.01 -1.06 -3.38
CA ARG A 59 0.84 -2.23 -3.70
C ARG A 59 0.07 -3.31 -4.46
N LEU A 60 -1.19 -3.56 -4.10
CA LEU A 60 -2.05 -4.48 -4.84
C LEU A 60 -2.29 -3.99 -6.26
N TYR A 61 -2.57 -2.70 -6.44
CA TYR A 61 -2.80 -2.14 -7.77
C TYR A 61 -1.55 -2.31 -8.64
N TYR A 62 -0.39 -1.91 -8.15
CA TYR A 62 0.86 -2.05 -8.91
C TYR A 62 1.29 -3.50 -9.12
N SER A 63 0.87 -4.44 -8.27
CA SER A 63 1.12 -5.87 -8.51
C SER A 63 0.35 -6.44 -9.71
N MET A 64 -0.75 -5.80 -10.11
CA MET A 64 -1.59 -6.22 -11.24
C MET A 64 -1.62 -5.18 -12.37
N LYS A 65 -0.85 -4.10 -12.26
CA LYS A 65 -0.86 -3.01 -13.24
C LYS A 65 0.22 -3.28 -14.29
N GLY A 66 -0.22 -3.48 -15.53
CA GLY A 66 0.68 -3.52 -16.69
C GLY A 66 0.69 -4.92 -17.32
N ALA A 67 1.82 -5.28 -17.93
CA ALA A 67 1.99 -6.60 -18.51
C ALA A 67 2.45 -7.60 -17.45
N GLY A 68 1.67 -8.66 -17.26
CA GLY A 68 1.91 -9.68 -16.25
C GLY A 68 1.52 -9.24 -14.83
N THR A 69 1.81 -10.11 -13.88
CA THR A 69 1.39 -9.97 -12.48
C THR A 69 2.60 -10.21 -11.57
N ASP A 70 2.80 -9.36 -10.57
CA ASP A 70 3.69 -9.65 -9.44
C ASP A 70 2.95 -10.53 -8.43
N ASP A 71 2.86 -11.83 -8.76
CA ASP A 71 2.17 -12.84 -7.97
C ASP A 71 2.67 -12.90 -6.52
N SER A 72 3.97 -12.68 -6.31
CA SER A 72 4.58 -12.70 -4.98
C SER A 72 4.01 -11.59 -4.09
N THR A 73 3.88 -10.36 -4.62
CA THR A 73 3.25 -9.26 -3.88
C THR A 73 1.75 -9.47 -3.72
N LEU A 74 1.05 -9.89 -4.78
CA LEU A 74 -0.40 -10.10 -4.76
C LEU A 74 -0.80 -11.13 -3.69
N VAL A 75 -0.22 -12.34 -3.76
CA VAL A 75 -0.51 -13.44 -2.82
C VAL A 75 -0.14 -13.04 -1.39
N ARG A 76 1.06 -12.46 -1.20
CA ARG A 76 1.52 -12.08 0.14
C ARG A 76 0.55 -11.10 0.79
N ILE A 77 0.08 -10.08 0.08
CA ILE A 77 -0.84 -9.09 0.65
C ILE A 77 -2.22 -9.70 0.88
N VAL A 78 -2.79 -10.40 -0.10
CA VAL A 78 -4.12 -11.01 0.03
C VAL A 78 -4.18 -11.97 1.21
N VAL A 79 -3.16 -12.83 1.38
CA VAL A 79 -3.10 -13.81 2.46
C VAL A 79 -2.82 -13.15 3.81
N THR A 80 -1.81 -12.27 3.91
CA THR A 80 -1.41 -11.72 5.22
C THR A 80 -2.34 -10.64 5.75
N ARG A 81 -3.21 -10.05 4.91
CA ARG A 81 -4.15 -9.00 5.31
C ARG A 81 -5.60 -9.48 5.42
N SER A 82 -5.91 -10.70 4.97
CA SER A 82 -7.28 -11.24 4.89
C SER A 82 -8.08 -11.06 6.18
N GLU A 83 -7.47 -11.36 7.32
CA GLU A 83 -8.09 -11.33 8.64
C GLU A 83 -7.74 -10.09 9.47
N ILE A 84 -7.07 -9.09 8.87
CA ILE A 84 -6.60 -7.90 9.60
C ILE A 84 -7.36 -6.65 9.16
N ASP A 85 -7.22 -6.26 7.89
CA ASP A 85 -7.80 -5.02 7.37
C ASP A 85 -8.13 -5.08 5.87
N LEU A 86 -8.29 -6.29 5.32
CA LEU A 86 -8.59 -6.47 3.88
C LEU A 86 -9.90 -5.76 3.48
N VAL A 87 -10.89 -5.67 4.38
CA VAL A 87 -12.13 -4.94 4.12
C VAL A 87 -11.85 -3.45 3.87
N GLN A 88 -11.03 -2.82 4.70
CA GLN A 88 -10.64 -1.42 4.54
C GLN A 88 -9.74 -1.24 3.31
N ILE A 89 -8.83 -2.17 3.04
CA ILE A 89 -7.99 -2.15 1.82
C ILE A 89 -8.88 -2.18 0.58
N LYS A 90 -9.89 -3.05 0.51
CA LYS A 90 -10.85 -3.12 -0.62
C LYS A 90 -11.60 -1.81 -0.84
N GLN A 91 -12.04 -1.16 0.25
CA GLN A 91 -12.75 0.12 0.18
C GLN A 91 -11.83 1.21 -0.37
N ILE A 92 -10.62 1.35 0.18
CA ILE A 92 -9.67 2.36 -0.28
C ILE A 92 -9.21 2.09 -1.71
N PHE A 93 -8.95 0.83 -2.07
CA PHE A 93 -8.60 0.43 -3.44
C PHE A 93 -9.66 0.91 -4.44
N THR A 94 -10.94 0.70 -4.12
CA THR A 94 -12.06 1.12 -4.96
C THR A 94 -12.11 2.65 -5.10
N GLN A 95 -11.88 3.39 -4.00
CA GLN A 95 -11.82 4.86 -4.03
C GLN A 95 -10.66 5.38 -4.88
N MET A 96 -9.47 4.77 -4.76
CA MET A 96 -8.25 5.22 -5.45
C MET A 96 -8.26 4.90 -6.95
N TYR A 97 -8.79 3.74 -7.35
CA TYR A 97 -8.62 3.21 -8.71
C TYR A 97 -9.91 3.05 -9.49
N GLN A 98 -11.06 3.38 -8.90
CA GLN A 98 -12.38 3.29 -9.54
C GLN A 98 -12.69 1.88 -10.11
N LYS A 99 -12.08 0.86 -9.49
CA LYS A 99 -12.26 -0.56 -9.78
C LYS A 99 -12.24 -1.31 -8.45
N THR A 100 -13.02 -2.38 -8.34
CA THR A 100 -12.95 -3.22 -7.14
C THR A 100 -11.71 -4.12 -7.19
N LEU A 101 -11.17 -4.46 -6.02
CA LEU A 101 -10.03 -5.39 -5.93
C LEU A 101 -10.36 -6.74 -6.60
N SER A 102 -11.58 -7.25 -6.41
CA SER A 102 -12.01 -8.50 -7.03
C SER A 102 -12.05 -8.42 -8.55
N THR A 103 -12.58 -7.34 -9.12
CA THR A 103 -12.58 -7.15 -10.58
C THR A 103 -11.17 -7.11 -11.15
N MET A 104 -10.21 -6.49 -10.44
CA MET A 104 -8.82 -6.43 -10.87
C MET A 104 -8.15 -7.82 -10.82
N ILE A 105 -8.34 -8.57 -9.72
CA ILE A 105 -7.84 -9.95 -9.59
C ILE A 105 -8.44 -10.84 -10.68
N ALA A 106 -9.74 -10.70 -10.95
CA ALA A 106 -10.44 -11.52 -11.93
C ALA A 106 -9.92 -11.29 -13.36
N SER A 107 -9.51 -10.07 -13.71
CA SER A 107 -8.94 -9.74 -15.02
C SER A 107 -7.48 -10.15 -15.16
N ASP A 108 -6.71 -10.14 -14.07
CA ASP A 108 -5.25 -10.31 -14.12
C ASP A 108 -4.80 -11.76 -13.86
N THR A 109 -5.66 -12.58 -13.23
CA THR A 109 -5.36 -13.97 -12.87
C THR A 109 -6.29 -14.96 -13.56
N SER A 110 -5.91 -16.24 -13.59
CA SER A 110 -6.71 -17.30 -14.25
C SER A 110 -6.76 -18.62 -13.48
N GLY A 111 -7.55 -19.58 -13.97
CA GLY A 111 -7.66 -20.92 -13.39
C GLY A 111 -8.10 -20.95 -11.92
N ASP A 112 -7.64 -21.98 -11.20
CA ASP A 112 -7.93 -22.17 -9.78
C ASP A 112 -7.21 -21.16 -8.89
N TYR A 113 -6.08 -20.63 -9.36
CA TYR A 113 -5.39 -19.53 -8.70
C TYR A 113 -6.30 -18.31 -8.53
N ARG A 114 -7.00 -17.89 -9.59
CA ARG A 114 -8.01 -16.83 -9.52
C ARG A 114 -9.14 -17.17 -8.56
N LYS A 115 -9.69 -18.38 -8.63
CA LYS A 115 -10.79 -18.80 -7.74
C LYS A 115 -10.39 -18.70 -6.27
N LEU A 116 -9.18 -19.16 -5.95
CA LEU A 116 -8.63 -19.09 -4.59
C LEU A 116 -8.49 -17.64 -4.11
N LEU A 117 -7.88 -16.77 -4.91
CA LEU A 117 -7.73 -15.36 -4.55
C LEU A 117 -9.08 -14.66 -4.36
N LEU A 118 -10.05 -14.93 -5.25
CA LEU A 118 -11.41 -14.40 -5.16
C LEU A 118 -12.12 -14.85 -3.89
N ALA A 119 -12.00 -16.13 -3.53
CA ALA A 119 -12.55 -16.67 -2.29
C ALA A 119 -11.97 -15.96 -1.04
N ILE A 120 -10.65 -15.72 -1.01
CA ILE A 120 -10.01 -15.02 0.11
C ILE A 120 -10.47 -13.55 0.20
N VAL A 121 -10.63 -12.87 -0.94
CA VAL A 121 -11.15 -11.48 -0.95
C VAL A 121 -12.67 -11.40 -0.72
N GLY A 122 -13.36 -12.52 -0.51
CA GLY A 122 -14.79 -12.58 -0.21
C GLY A 122 -15.67 -12.40 -1.45
N GLN A 123 -15.42 -13.18 -2.49
CA GLN A 123 -16.24 -13.32 -3.70
C GLN A 123 -16.54 -14.78 -3.99
#